data_AF-W1X2C4-F1
#
_entry.id   AF-W1X2C4-F1
#
_cell.length_a   1.000
_cell.length_b   1.000
_cell.length_c   1.000
_cell.angle_alpha   90.00
_cell.angle_beta   90.00
_cell.angle_gamma   90.00
#
_symmetry.space_group_name_H-M   'P 1'
#
loop_
_entity.id
_entity.type
_entity.pdbx_description
1 polymer ?
#
loop_
_entity_poly.entity_id
_entity_poly.type
_entity_poly.pdbx_seq_one_letter_code
_entity_poly.pdbx_strand_id
1 'polypeptide(L)' 'PAAVGEYLADQLVLPMALAGAGEFTVAHPSCHLLTNIAVVERFLPVRFSLVEADGVTRVSIE' A
#
# COMPACT_ATOMS: atom_id res chain seq x y z
N PRO A 1 13.26 8.32 5.75
CA PRO A 1 12.18 9.19 5.23
C PRO A 1 11.32 8.39 4.24
N ALA A 2 10.01 8.57 4.25
CA ALA A 2 9.10 7.90 3.32
C ALA A 2 9.14 8.53 1.92
N ALA A 3 9.06 7.72 0.87
CA ALA A 3 9.08 8.20 -0.51
C ALA A 3 7.72 8.74 -0.97
N VAL A 4 6.63 8.20 -0.43
CA VAL A 4 5.26 8.50 -0.86
C VAL A 4 4.50 9.22 0.25
N GLY A 5 3.83 10.31 -0.12
CA GLY A 5 2.93 11.04 0.77
C GLY A 5 1.58 10.32 0.95
N GLU A 6 0.84 10.69 2.00
CA GLU A 6 -0.41 10.05 2.41
C GLU A 6 -1.39 9.82 1.25
N TYR A 7 -1.76 10.88 0.51
CA TYR A 7 -2.77 10.79 -0.55
C TYR A 7 -2.31 10.04 -1.81
N LEU A 8 -1.00 9.98 -2.05
CA LEU A 8 -0.46 9.24 -3.19
C LEU A 8 -0.40 7.74 -2.88
N ALA A 9 -0.17 7.37 -1.61
CA ALA A 9 -0.19 5.97 -1.17
C ALA A 9 -1.53 5.31 -1.54
N ASP A 10 -2.65 5.98 -1.26
CA ASP A 10 -4.00 5.51 -1.57
C ASP A 10 -4.21 5.22 -3.07
N GLN A 11 -3.61 6.06 -3.93
CA GLN A 11 -3.75 5.98 -5.38
C GLN A 11 -2.87 4.92 -6.03
N LEU A 12 -1.77 4.54 -5.37
CA LEU A 12 -0.84 3.51 -5.87
C LEU A 12 -1.33 2.08 -5.62
N VAL A 13 -2.27 1.87 -4.68
CA VAL A 13 -2.78 0.53 -4.33
C VAL A 13 -3.32 -0.22 -5.56
N LEU A 14 -4.27 0.39 -6.28
CA LEU A 14 -4.90 -0.25 -7.43
C LEU A 14 -3.94 -0.52 -8.61
N PRO A 15 -3.15 0.46 -9.10
CA PRO A 15 -2.24 0.19 -10.22
C PRO A 15 -1.17 -0.84 -9.86
N MET A 16 -0.66 -0.86 -8.62
CA MET A 16 0.27 -1.92 -8.19
C MET A 16 -0.42 -3.29 -8.17
N ALA A 17 -1.64 -3.37 -7.63
CA ALA A 17 -2.39 -4.61 -7.60
C ALA A 17 -2.66 -5.17 -8.99
N LEU A 18 -2.97 -4.29 -9.97
CA LEU A 18 -3.14 -4.68 -11.36
C LEU A 18 -1.82 -5.11 -12.02
N ALA A 19 -0.69 -4.54 -11.61
CA ALA A 19 0.63 -4.98 -12.04
C ALA A 19 1.04 -6.32 -11.39
N GLY A 20 0.43 -6.69 -10.25
CA GLY A 20 0.71 -7.92 -9.51
C GLY A 20 2.04 -7.91 -8.76
N ALA A 21 2.71 -6.76 -8.67
CA ALA A 21 3.97 -6.59 -7.96
C ALA A 21 4.23 -5.10 -7.64
N GLY A 22 5.17 -4.87 -6.72
CA GLY A 22 5.69 -3.54 -6.42
C GLY A 22 5.62 -3.20 -4.94
N GLU A 23 6.27 -2.09 -4.58
CA GLU A 23 6.32 -1.61 -3.21
C GLU A 23 6.57 -0.11 -3.13
N PHE A 24 6.15 0.49 -2.01
CA PHE A 24 6.49 1.87 -1.66
C PHE A 24 6.59 2.04 -0.14
N THR A 25 7.08 3.21 0.27
CA THR A 25 7.15 3.61 1.68
C THR A 25 6.27 4.83 1.94
N VAL A 26 5.47 4.77 3.00
CA VAL A 26 4.63 5.86 3.51
C VAL A 26 4.95 6.10 4.98
N ALA A 27 4.88 7.35 5.46
CA ALA A 27 5.20 7.65 6.85
C ALA A 27 4.26 6.93 7.82
N HIS A 28 2.95 7.09 7.61
CA HIS A 28 1.91 6.40 8.37
C HIS A 28 0.79 5.94 7.43
N PRO A 29 0.27 4.71 7.57
CA PRO A 29 -0.88 4.24 6.80
C PRO A 29 -2.13 5.04 7.18
N SER A 30 -2.78 5.66 6.21
CA SER A 30 -4.07 6.34 6.42
C SER A 30 -5.21 5.31 6.52
N CYS A 31 -6.36 5.70 7.08
CA CYS A 31 -7.57 4.87 7.02
C CYS A 31 -8.02 4.60 5.57
N HIS A 32 -7.76 5.54 4.65
CA HIS A 32 -8.07 5.39 3.23
C HIS A 32 -7.19 4.32 2.57
N LEU A 33 -5.88 4.30 2.89
CA LEU A 33 -4.95 3.30 2.39
C LEU A 33 -5.39 1.89 2.79
N LEU A 34 -5.69 1.70 4.08
CA LEU A 34 -6.12 0.41 4.62
C LEU A 34 -7.43 -0.06 4.00
N THR A 35 -8.39 0.85 3.81
CA THR A 35 -9.67 0.54 3.16
C THR A 35 -9.48 0.19 1.69
N ASN A 36 -8.63 0.91 0.95
CA ASN A 36 -8.35 0.62 -0.46
C ASN A 36 -7.69 -0.76 -0.63
N ILE A 37 -6.73 -1.10 0.24
CA ILE A 37 -6.12 -2.43 0.28
C ILE A 37 -7.19 -3.49 0.51
N ALA A 38 -8.02 -3.31 1.55
CA ALA A 38 -9.08 -4.25 1.88
C ALA A 38 -10.09 -4.44 0.73
N VAL A 39 -10.45 -3.36 0.01
CA VAL A 39 -11.31 -3.46 -1.18
C VAL A 39 -10.60 -4.24 -2.28
N VAL A 40 -9.35 -3.89 -2.61
CA VAL A 40 -8.59 -4.52 -3.69
C VAL A 40 -8.42 -6.02 -3.47
N GLU A 41 -8.08 -6.46 -2.27
CA GLU A 41 -7.90 -7.88 -1.93
C GLU A 41 -9.19 -8.72 -2.05
N ARG A 42 -10.35 -8.07 -2.12
CA ARG A 42 -11.66 -8.72 -2.33
C ARG A 42 -11.96 -8.98 -3.80
N PHE A 43 -11.34 -8.22 -4.71
CA PHE A 43 -11.59 -8.30 -6.15
C PHE A 43 -10.42 -8.88 -6.95
N LEU A 44 -9.19 -8.68 -6.48
CA LEU A 44 -7.97 -9.13 -7.16
C LEU A 44 -7.26 -10.21 -6.34
N PRO A 45 -6.63 -11.20 -6.99
CA PRO A 45 -5.93 -12.30 -6.32
C PRO A 45 -4.53 -11.87 -5.85
N VAL A 46 -4.45 -10.76 -5.10
CA VAL A 46 -3.22 -10.22 -4.52
C VAL A 46 -3.35 -10.12 -3.00
N ARG A 47 -2.21 -10.04 -2.32
CA ARG A 47 -2.13 -9.73 -0.89
C ARG A 47 -1.14 -8.60 -0.67
N PHE A 48 -1.46 -7.73 0.29
CA PHE A 48 -0.57 -6.65 0.69
C PHE A 48 0.09 -6.98 2.02
N SER A 49 1.41 -6.79 2.07
CA SER A 49 2.19 -6.81 3.30
C SER A 49 2.51 -5.39 3.73
N LEU A 50 2.30 -5.10 5.01
CA LEU A 50 2.63 -3.82 5.64
C LEU A 50 3.63 -4.07 6.76
N VAL A 51 4.83 -3.53 6.61
CA VAL A 51 5.91 -3.67 7.60
C VAL A 51 6.35 -2.29 8.06
N GLU A 52 6.19 -2.01 9.35
CA GLU A 52 6.65 -0.78 9.97
C GLU A 52 8.09 -0.93 10.47
N ALA A 53 8.96 0.01 10.08
CA ALA A 53 10.33 0.12 10.56
C ALA A 53 10.75 1.59 10.60
N ASP A 54 11.38 2.02 11.70
CA ASP A 54 11.94 3.37 11.88
C ASP A 54 10.96 4.53 11.56
N GLY A 55 9.68 4.36 11.94
CA GLY A 55 8.63 5.36 11.73
C GLY A 55 8.15 5.50 10.27
N VAL A 56 8.39 4.46 9.46
CA VAL A 56 7.93 4.37 8.07
C VAL A 56 7.30 2.99 7.87
N THR A 57 6.20 2.92 7.14
CA THR A 57 5.59 1.67 6.72
C THR A 57 5.95 1.38 5.26
N ARG A 58 6.55 0.21 5.02
CA ARG A 58 6.69 -0.37 3.69
C ARG A 58 5.41 -1.11 3.35
N VAL A 59 4.83 -0.80 2.19
CA VAL A 59 3.66 -1.48 1.62
C VAL A 59 4.14 -2.21 0.37
N SER A 60 3.93 -3.53 0.31
CA SER A 60 4.36 -4.38 -0.81
C SER A 60 3.29 -5.38 -1.20
N ILE A 61 3.28 -5.80 -2.46
CA ILE A 61 2.49 -6.96 -2.92
C ILE A 61 3.27 -8.25 -2.66
N GLU A 62 2.59 -9.27 -2.13
CA GLU A 62 3.11 -10.65 -1.98
C GLU A 62 3.08 -11.45 -3.29
#